data_AF-A0A183DSE5-F1
#
_entry.id   AF-A0A183DSE5-F1
#
_cell.length_a   1.000
_cell.length_b   1.000
_cell.length_c   1.000
_cell.angle_alpha   90.00
_cell.angle_beta   90.00
_cell.angle_gamma   90.00
#
_symmetry.space_group_name_H-M   'P 1'
#
loop_
_entity.id
_entity.type
_entity.pdbx_description
1 polymer ?
#
loop_
_entity_poly.entity_id
_entity_poly.type
_entity_poly.pdbx_seq_one_letter_code
_entity_poly.pdbx_strand_id
1 'polypeptide(L)' 'MMATNGVKLELAKTKVILTSEVPFSKRYLKYLTKKYLKRNALRDWLRVVAPAKDTYELRYFQISQDDEDVSENES' A
#
# COMPACT_ATOMS: atom_id res chain seq x y z
N MET A 1 14.22 17.54 -11.30
CA MET A 1 15.07 16.34 -11.08
C MET A 1 14.35 15.17 -11.74
N MET A 2 14.70 14.86 -12.99
CA MET A 2 13.96 13.87 -13.80
C MET A 2 14.43 12.45 -13.45
N ALA A 3 13.49 11.54 -13.21
CA ALA A 3 13.80 10.14 -12.98
C ALA A 3 14.30 9.50 -14.28
N THR A 4 15.55 9.06 -14.27
CA THR A 4 16.30 8.52 -15.41
C THR A 4 15.94 7.07 -15.77
N ASN A 5 14.87 6.50 -15.21
CA ASN A 5 14.55 5.06 -15.32
C ASN A 5 13.07 4.78 -15.60
N GLY A 6 12.45 5.50 -16.56
CA GLY A 6 11.13 5.16 -17.12
C GLY A 6 9.94 5.11 -16.16
N VAL A 7 10.11 5.44 -14.88
CA VAL A 7 9.05 5.45 -13.85
C VAL A 7 8.98 6.83 -13.24
N LYS A 8 7.80 7.43 -13.25
CA LYS A 8 7.49 8.76 -12.71
C LYS A 8 6.49 8.62 -11.55
N LEU A 9 6.71 9.41 -10.50
CA LEU A 9 5.86 9.46 -9.31
C LEU A 9 5.39 10.88 -9.08
N GLU A 10 4.10 11.05 -8.88
CA GLU A 10 3.45 12.34 -8.62
C GLU A 10 2.58 12.24 -7.38
N LEU A 11 2.65 13.25 -6.51
CA LEU A 11 1.81 13.35 -5.32
C LEU A 11 0.68 14.34 -5.57
N ALA A 12 -0.53 13.83 -5.71
CA ALA A 12 -1.75 14.60 -5.87
C ALA A 12 -2.53 14.66 -4.55
N LYS A 13 -2.08 15.51 -3.61
CA LYS A 13 -2.68 15.78 -2.28
C LYS A 13 -2.90 14.54 -1.39
N THR A 14 -3.86 13.70 -1.75
CA THR A 14 -4.24 12.45 -1.06
C THR A 14 -3.97 11.19 -1.88
N LYS A 15 -3.52 11.33 -3.14
CA LYS A 15 -3.25 10.22 -4.05
C LYS A 15 -1.81 10.25 -4.52
N VAL A 16 -1.22 9.06 -4.67
CA VAL A 16 0.08 8.88 -5.32
C VAL A 16 -0.17 8.27 -6.69
N ILE A 17 0.28 8.97 -7.74
CA ILE A 17 0.16 8.53 -9.13
C ILE A 17 1.52 8.00 -9.57
N LEU A 18 1.53 6.78 -10.10
CA LEU A 18 2.72 6.13 -10.64
C LEU A 18 2.50 5.91 -12.13
N THR A 19 3.34 6.54 -12.95
CA THR A 19 3.34 6.39 -14.40
C THR A 19 4.61 5.67 -14.81
N SER A 20 4.48 4.53 -15.50
CA SER A 20 5.62 3.71 -15.93
C SER A 20 5.61 3.54 -17.45
N GLU A 21 6.73 3.89 -18.08
CA GLU A 21 7.05 3.66 -19.50
C GLU A 21 7.72 2.29 -19.69
N VAL A 22 8.25 1.70 -18.62
CA VAL A 22 8.84 0.36 -18.58
C VAL A 22 7.86 -0.67 -17.99
N PRO A 23 8.04 -1.98 -18.24
CA PRO A 23 7.19 -3.02 -17.65
C PRO A 23 7.19 -2.96 -16.11
N PHE A 24 6.08 -2.47 -15.54
CA PHE A 24 5.89 -2.36 -14.11
C PHE A 24 4.57 -3.00 -13.72
N SER A 25 4.63 -4.07 -12.92
CA SER A 25 3.42 -4.80 -12.56
C SER A 25 2.69 -4.15 -11.39
N LYS A 26 1.37 -4.09 -11.49
CA LYS A 26 0.51 -3.69 -10.38
C LYS A 26 0.76 -4.53 -9.12
N ARG A 27 1.08 -5.82 -9.26
CA ARG A 27 1.42 -6.71 -8.12
C ARG A 27 2.69 -6.24 -7.41
N TYR A 28 3.67 -5.73 -8.15
CA TYR A 28 4.92 -5.25 -7.56
C TYR A 28 4.71 -4.01 -6.69
N LEU A 29 3.84 -3.08 -7.10
CA LEU A 29 3.47 -1.93 -6.26
C LEU A 29 2.86 -2.36 -4.92
N LYS A 30 1.99 -3.39 -4.93
CA LYS A 30 1.42 -3.97 -3.70
C LYS A 30 2.50 -4.59 -2.80
N TYR A 31 3.50 -5.25 -3.38
CA TYR A 31 4.62 -5.77 -2.61
C TYR A 31 5.43 -4.65 -1.94
N LEU A 32 5.80 -3.62 -2.70
CA LEU A 32 6.60 -2.50 -2.20
C LEU A 32 5.86 -1.73 -1.09
N THR A 33 4.57 -1.46 -1.27
CA THR A 33 3.73 -0.81 -0.24
C THR A 33 3.65 -1.67 1.02
N LYS A 34 3.41 -2.99 0.91
CA LYS A 34 3.43 -3.90 2.06
C LYS A 34 4.80 -3.98 2.75
N LYS A 35 5.89 -3.93 1.99
CA LYS A 35 7.27 -3.89 2.52
C LYS A 35 7.49 -2.63 3.34
N TYR A 36 7.03 -1.48 2.83
CA TYR A 36 7.08 -0.21 3.57
C TYR A 36 6.21 -0.25 4.84
N LEU A 37 4.99 -0.77 4.78
CA LEU A 37 4.13 -0.89 5.98
C LEU A 37 4.76 -1.76 7.06
N LYS A 38 5.47 -2.86 6.71
CA LYS A 38 6.21 -3.66 7.71
C LYS A 38 7.33 -2.88 8.37
N ARG A 39 8.12 -2.17 7.56
CA ARG A 39 9.28 -1.42 8.06
C ARG A 39 8.88 -0.33 9.06
N ASN A 40 7.71 0.27 8.86
CA ASN A 40 7.19 1.32 9.73
C ASN A 40 6.17 0.80 10.77
N ALA A 41 6.06 -0.52 10.97
CA ALA A 41 5.11 -1.14 11.90
C ALA A 41 3.62 -0.75 11.70
N LEU A 42 3.21 -0.38 10.48
CA LEU A 42 1.85 0.07 10.16
C LEU A 42 0.88 -1.07 9.76
N ARG A 43 1.32 -2.33 9.88
CA ARG A 43 0.56 -3.49 9.35
C ARG A 43 -0.72 -3.77 10.11
N ASP A 44 -0.78 -3.42 11.38
CA ASP A 44 -1.91 -3.72 12.24
C ASP A 44 -3.02 -2.67 12.08
N TRP A 45 -2.68 -1.49 11.54
CA TRP A 45 -3.63 -0.41 11.31
C TRP A 45 -4.10 -0.33 9.85
N LEU A 46 -3.24 -0.64 8.88
CA LEU A 46 -3.52 -0.40 7.46
C LEU A 46 -3.42 -1.66 6.59
N ARG A 47 -4.43 -1.85 5.74
CA ARG A 47 -4.43 -2.88 4.68
C ARG A 47 -4.47 -2.27 3.28
N VAL A 48 -3.75 -2.90 2.35
CA VAL A 48 -3.76 -2.54 0.92
C VAL A 48 -4.89 -3.30 0.21
N VAL A 49 -5.89 -2.58 -0.32
CA VAL A 49 -7.05 -3.12 -1.04
C VAL A 49 -7.01 -2.66 -2.51
N ALA A 50 -7.51 -3.47 -3.43
CA ALA A 50 -7.64 -3.11 -4.84
C ALA A 50 -9.11 -2.86 -5.18
N PRO A 51 -9.60 -1.60 -5.08
CA PRO A 51 -10.99 -1.29 -5.41
C PRO A 51 -11.29 -1.39 -6.91
N ALA A 52 -10.27 -1.16 -7.75
CA ALA A 52 -10.40 -1.12 -9.21
C ALA A 52 -9.18 -1.76 -9.88
N LYS A 53 -9.28 -2.00 -11.19
CA LYS A 53 -8.24 -2.69 -11.99
C LYS A 53 -6.86 -2.04 -11.86
N ASP A 54 -6.77 -0.71 -11.82
CA ASP A 54 -5.49 0.02 -11.84
C ASP A 54 -5.22 0.84 -10.57
N THR A 55 -6.00 0.61 -9.51
CA THR A 55 -5.90 1.39 -8.28
C THR A 55 -5.67 0.49 -7.07
N TYR A 56 -4.93 1.02 -6.09
CA TYR A 56 -4.86 0.51 -4.73
C TYR A 56 -5.27 1.60 -3.75
N GLU A 57 -5.86 1.18 -2.65
CA GLU A 57 -6.22 2.02 -1.51
C GLU A 57 -5.60 1.45 -0.24
N LEU A 58 -5.20 2.35 0.66
CA LEU A 58 -4.89 2.01 2.04
C LEU A 58 -6.17 2.22 2.86
N ARG A 59 -6.64 1.16 3.53
CA ARG A 59 -7.82 1.22 4.40
C ARG A 59 -7.43 0.84 5.81
N TYR A 60 -8.03 1.53 6.78
CA TYR A 60 -7.97 1.07 8.17
C TYR A 60 -8.71 -0.25 8.34
N PHE A 61 -8.27 -1.06 9.29
CA PHE A 61 -9.13 -2.13 9.80
C PHE A 61 -10.31 -1.49 10.54
N GLN A 62 -11.51 -2.04 10.35
CA GLN A 62 -12.64 -1.70 11.21
C GLN A 62 -12.39 -2.46 12.51
N ILE A 63 -11.83 -1.78 13.50
CA ILE A 63 -11.84 -2.26 14.87
C ILE A 63 -13.24 -1.91 15.36
N SER A 64 -14.16 -2.87 15.29
CA SER A 64 -15.34 -2.85 16.15
C SER A 64 -14.80 -2.70 17.58
N GLN A 65 -15.31 -1.71 18.31
CA GLN A 65 -14.83 -1.34 19.64
C GLN A 65 -15.11 -2.40 20.72
N ASP A 66 -15.39 -3.64 20.32
CA ASP A 66 -15.88 -4.74 21.15
C ASP A 66 -14.88 -5.91 21.29
N ASP A 67 -13.73 -5.90 20.61
CA ASP A 67 -12.73 -6.96 20.76
C ASP A 67 -11.43 -6.39 21.36
N GLU A 68 -11.49 -6.07 22.66
CA GLU A 68 -10.35 -6.20 23.57
C GLU A 68 -9.95 -7.68 23.65
N ASP A 69 -9.37 -8.26 22.61
CA ASP A 69 -8.65 -9.54 22.73
C ASP A 69 -7.55 -9.65 21.67
N VAL A 70 -6.37 -9.26 22.10
CA VAL A 70 -5.11 -9.59 21.44
C VAL A 70 -4.91 -11.11 21.59
N SER A 71 -5.15 -11.88 20.52
CA SER A 71 -4.70 -13.28 20.49
C SER A 71 -4.11 -13.68 19.14
N GLU A 72 -2.85 -14.11 19.23
CA GLU A 72 -2.20 -15.11 18.38
C GLU A 72 -1.62 -14.67 17.04
N ASN A 73 -0.42 -14.12 17.20
CA ASN A 73 0.69 -14.36 16.30
C ASN A 73 1.14 -15.84 16.44
N GLU A 74 0.65 -16.77 15.61
CA GLU A 74 1.29 -18.09 15.42
C GLU A 74 1.01 -18.73 14.05
N SER A 75 2.04 -18.80 13.21
CA SER A 75 2.47 -19.93 12.34
C SER A 75 3.60 -19.48 11.42
#